data_AF-A0A3M7DVJ6-F1
#
_entry.id   AF-A0A3M7DVJ6-F1
#
_cell.length_a   1.000
_cell.length_b   1.000
_cell.length_c   1.000
_cell.angle_alpha   90.00
_cell.angle_beta   90.00
_cell.angle_gamma   90.00
#
_symmetry.space_group_name_H-M   'P 1'
#
loop_
_entity.id
_entity.type
_entity.pdbx_description
1 polymer ?
#
loop_
_entity_poly.entity_id
_entity_poly.type
_entity_poly.pdbx_seq_one_letter_code
_entity_poly.pdbx_strand_id
1 'polypeptide(L)'
;MAWASVEMREMAVLKTMRVGVLSIGSELKTTLVQPNQIPSPAYKIADANGPYLAAAMREMGAEGDYLGAFPADTQIVVSFLREMLAKEHYDIFVVTEGTLSGKQDQTHRAIRALGGDVHFNQVAMSPGSSAIFASLQNPAAPETGNQRFYHGDASPSRHFYTPPKTPANGPKRGLPVIFGLPGAPIASAACMRFLVTPYVKQFSGMPEEEAMLARIAITPGEAFARQSLGQSLPQDLVIEGSAQFDIFRHGM
;
A
#
# COMPACT_ATOMS: atom_id res chain seq x y z
N MET A 1 -12.90 27.71 3.32
CA MET A 1 -13.82 28.67 3.98
C MET A 1 -13.20 29.23 5.26
N ALA A 2 -12.93 28.42 6.29
CA ALA A 2 -12.37 28.91 7.57
C ALA A 2 -11.05 29.69 7.41
N TRP A 3 -10.02 29.08 6.81
CA TRP A 3 -8.72 29.74 6.59
C TRP A 3 -8.81 30.99 5.69
N ALA A 4 -9.66 30.94 4.67
CA ALA A 4 -9.90 32.08 3.79
C ALA A 4 -10.56 33.26 4.53
N SER A 5 -11.43 33.01 5.51
CA SER A 5 -12.11 34.06 6.28
C SER A 5 -11.18 34.87 7.19
N VAL A 6 -10.01 34.30 7.53
CA VAL A 6 -8.96 34.97 8.30
C VAL A 6 -7.78 35.39 7.39
N GLU A 7 -8.02 35.47 6.09
CA GLU A 7 -7.05 35.87 5.06
C GLU A 7 -5.73 35.07 5.06
N MET A 8 -5.76 33.84 5.56
CA MET A 8 -4.58 32.97 5.56
C MET A 8 -4.39 32.37 4.17
N ARG A 9 -3.38 32.87 3.45
CA ARG A 9 -3.10 32.54 2.03
C ARG A 9 -2.23 31.30 1.86
N GLU A 10 -1.41 30.99 2.85
CA GLU A 10 -0.44 29.89 2.81
C GLU A 10 -0.47 29.14 4.14
N MET A 11 -0.27 27.82 4.07
CA MET A 11 -0.20 26.95 5.23
C MET A 11 0.74 25.80 4.95
N ALA A 12 1.56 25.47 5.95
CA ALA A 12 2.35 24.25 5.91
C ALA A 12 1.42 23.03 5.98
N VAL A 13 1.57 22.12 5.02
CA VAL A 13 0.85 20.85 4.95
C VAL A 13 1.84 19.70 4.80
N LEU A 14 1.40 18.49 5.14
CA LEU A 14 2.17 17.29 4.84
C LEU A 14 2.19 17.04 3.33
N LYS A 15 3.29 16.48 2.85
CA LYS A 15 3.45 16.14 1.44
C LYS A 15 2.55 14.96 1.08
N THR A 16 1.88 15.04 -0.07
CA THR A 16 1.13 13.92 -0.65
C THR A 16 2.06 12.76 -0.99
N MET A 17 1.65 11.53 -0.63
CA MET A 17 2.39 10.32 -0.97
C MET A 17 2.21 9.98 -2.45
N ARG A 18 3.31 9.74 -3.16
CA ARG A 18 3.28 9.26 -4.55
C ARG A 18 3.41 7.75 -4.57
N VAL A 19 2.41 7.07 -5.14
CA VAL A 19 2.27 5.62 -5.09
C VAL A 19 2.27 5.05 -6.51
N GLY A 20 3.29 4.28 -6.85
CA GLY A 20 3.38 3.56 -8.11
C GLY A 20 2.82 2.15 -7.98
N VAL A 21 1.78 1.82 -8.75
CA VAL A 21 1.11 0.51 -8.71
C VAL A 21 1.44 -0.31 -9.94
N LEU A 22 1.99 -1.51 -9.79
CA LEU A 22 2.22 -2.44 -10.89
C LEU A 22 1.67 -3.83 -10.60
N SER A 23 1.28 -4.55 -11.64
CA SER A 23 0.84 -5.94 -11.53
C SER A 23 1.81 -6.84 -12.29
N ILE A 24 2.19 -7.98 -11.71
CA ILE A 24 3.09 -8.96 -12.30
C ILE A 24 2.30 -10.23 -12.59
N GLY A 25 2.27 -10.62 -13.86
CA GLY A 25 1.62 -11.86 -14.31
C GLY A 25 1.70 -12.01 -15.82
N SER A 26 2.24 -13.13 -16.28
CA SER A 26 2.36 -13.41 -17.73
C SER A 26 0.99 -13.60 -18.40
N GLU A 27 -0.02 -14.00 -17.63
CA GLU A 27 -1.43 -14.09 -17.98
C GLU A 27 -2.12 -12.73 -18.08
N LEU A 28 -1.55 -11.67 -17.48
CA LEU A 28 -2.18 -10.36 -17.44
C LEU A 28 -1.97 -9.61 -18.77
N LYS A 29 -3.01 -8.87 -19.18
CA LYS A 29 -2.92 -7.76 -20.14
C LYS A 29 -3.13 -6.45 -19.40
N THR A 30 -2.27 -5.48 -19.70
CA THR A 30 -2.41 -4.12 -19.17
C THR A 30 -3.71 -3.50 -19.66
N THR A 31 -4.38 -2.78 -18.78
CA THR A 31 -5.58 -1.99 -19.08
C THR A 31 -5.25 -0.52 -19.34
N LEU A 32 -3.97 -0.14 -19.31
CA LEU A 32 -3.52 1.16 -19.79
C LEU A 32 -3.78 1.27 -21.29
N VAL A 33 -4.56 2.27 -21.67
CA VAL A 33 -4.84 2.59 -23.07
C VAL A 33 -3.64 3.34 -23.64
N GLN A 34 -2.96 2.72 -24.62
CA GLN A 34 -1.88 3.37 -25.36
C GLN A 34 -2.29 3.59 -26.83
N PRO A 35 -1.92 4.73 -27.44
CA PRO A 35 -2.03 4.90 -28.88
C PRO A 35 -1.27 3.77 -29.58
N ASN A 36 -1.90 3.09 -30.55
CA ASN A 36 -1.32 1.97 -31.30
C ASN A 36 -1.03 0.69 -30.48
N GLN A 37 -1.79 0.45 -29.40
CA GLN A 37 -1.65 -0.79 -28.64
C GLN A 37 -1.97 -2.02 -29.52
N ILE A 38 -0.99 -2.93 -29.64
CA ILE A 38 -1.17 -4.20 -30.33
C ILE A 38 -2.20 -5.04 -29.54
N PRO A 39 -3.18 -5.66 -30.21
CA PRO A 39 -4.13 -6.55 -29.53
C PRO A 39 -3.40 -7.62 -28.73
N SER A 40 -3.72 -7.72 -27.44
CA SER A 40 -3.17 -8.77 -26.58
C SER A 40 -3.71 -10.15 -27.00
N PRO A 41 -2.93 -11.23 -26.84
CA PRO A 41 -3.40 -12.59 -27.10
C PRO A 41 -4.69 -12.91 -26.33
N ALA A 42 -5.57 -13.70 -26.96
CA ALA A 42 -6.90 -14.00 -26.40
C ALA A 42 -6.88 -14.73 -25.06
N TYR A 43 -5.80 -15.45 -24.74
CA TYR A 43 -5.64 -16.16 -23.46
C TYR A 43 -5.29 -15.25 -22.28
N LYS A 44 -5.03 -13.96 -22.52
CA LYS A 44 -4.69 -13.01 -21.46
C LYS A 44 -5.92 -12.39 -20.82
N ILE A 45 -5.90 -12.32 -19.49
CA ILE A 45 -6.94 -11.72 -18.67
C ILE A 45 -6.60 -10.26 -18.37
N ALA A 46 -7.61 -9.39 -18.30
CA ALA A 46 -7.43 -7.97 -17.99
C ALA A 46 -6.92 -7.80 -16.55
N ASP A 47 -5.91 -6.96 -16.35
CA ASP A 47 -5.49 -6.58 -15.02
C ASP A 47 -6.58 -5.73 -14.34
N ALA A 48 -7.16 -6.30 -13.28
CA ALA A 48 -8.14 -5.66 -12.42
C ALA A 48 -7.52 -5.07 -11.15
N ASN A 49 -6.39 -5.62 -10.67
CA ASN A 49 -5.79 -5.20 -9.41
C ASN A 49 -5.15 -3.83 -9.54
N GLY A 50 -4.32 -3.63 -10.57
CA GLY A 50 -3.55 -2.40 -10.74
C GLY A 50 -4.42 -1.14 -10.76
N PRO A 51 -5.44 -1.07 -11.64
CA PRO A 51 -6.37 0.06 -11.67
C PRO A 51 -7.16 0.26 -10.38
N TYR A 52 -7.63 -0.84 -9.76
CA TYR A 52 -8.35 -0.79 -8.48
C TYR A 52 -7.49 -0.20 -7.36
N LEU A 53 -6.27 -0.70 -7.19
CA LEU A 53 -5.36 -0.27 -6.14
C LEU A 53 -4.91 1.19 -6.36
N ALA A 54 -4.66 1.60 -7.61
CA ALA A 54 -4.34 2.99 -7.92
C ALA A 54 -5.51 3.92 -7.63
N ALA A 55 -6.75 3.52 -7.95
CA ALA A 55 -7.95 4.29 -7.62
C ALA A 55 -8.15 4.39 -6.09
N ALA A 56 -8.02 3.28 -5.37
CA ALA A 56 -8.13 3.25 -3.90
C ALA A 56 -7.09 4.17 -3.22
N MET A 57 -5.87 4.26 -3.77
CA MET A 57 -4.86 5.22 -3.30
C MET A 57 -5.30 6.68 -3.47
N ARG A 58 -5.88 7.01 -4.63
CA ARG A 58 -6.40 8.36 -4.90
C ARG A 58 -7.56 8.72 -3.98
N GLU A 59 -8.45 7.77 -3.69
CA GLU A 59 -9.55 7.97 -2.74
C GLU A 59 -9.06 8.31 -1.32
N MET A 60 -7.88 7.83 -0.93
CA MET A 60 -7.25 8.16 0.35
C MET A 60 -6.46 9.48 0.35
N GLY A 61 -6.45 10.21 -0.77
CA GLY A 61 -5.72 11.47 -0.92
C GLY A 61 -4.25 11.31 -1.29
N ALA A 62 -3.80 10.11 -1.69
CA ALA A 62 -2.47 9.88 -2.26
C ALA A 62 -2.46 10.03 -3.79
N GLU A 63 -1.30 10.28 -4.38
CA GLU A 63 -1.08 10.28 -5.82
C GLU A 63 -0.82 8.85 -6.30
N GLY A 64 -1.89 8.09 -6.57
CA GLY A 64 -1.79 6.72 -7.08
C GLY A 64 -1.67 6.66 -8.59
N ASP A 65 -0.62 6.06 -9.13
CA ASP A 65 -0.42 5.86 -10.57
C ASP A 65 -0.38 4.38 -10.93
N TYR A 66 -1.22 3.97 -11.88
CA TYR A 66 -1.16 2.62 -12.44
C TYR A 66 -0.07 2.57 -13.52
N LEU A 67 0.98 1.78 -13.25
CA LEU A 67 2.18 1.66 -14.08
C LEU A 67 2.09 0.53 -15.11
N GLY A 68 1.01 -0.25 -15.08
CA GLY A 68 0.74 -1.32 -16.03
C GLY A 68 0.94 -2.73 -15.47
N ALA A 69 0.67 -3.70 -16.34
CA ALA A 69 0.91 -5.12 -16.10
C ALA A 69 2.19 -5.59 -16.79
N PHE A 70 3.06 -6.25 -16.01
CA PHE A 70 4.38 -6.72 -16.41
C PHE A 70 4.41 -8.24 -16.53
N PRO A 71 5.21 -8.80 -17.44
CA PRO A 71 5.47 -10.24 -17.47
C PRO A 71 6.18 -10.67 -16.19
N ALA A 72 6.05 -11.96 -15.83
CA ALA A 72 6.73 -12.54 -14.67
C ALA A 72 8.24 -12.77 -14.94
N ASP A 73 8.97 -11.68 -15.16
CA ASP A 73 10.40 -11.64 -15.43
C ASP A 73 11.10 -10.69 -14.44
N THR A 74 12.00 -11.25 -13.62
CA THR A 74 12.72 -10.50 -12.59
C THR A 74 13.50 -9.32 -13.18
N GLN A 75 14.17 -9.50 -14.32
CA GLN A 75 15.07 -8.49 -14.88
C GLN A 75 14.29 -7.29 -15.40
N ILE A 76 13.12 -7.52 -16.00
CA ILE A 76 12.22 -6.47 -16.44
C ILE A 76 11.74 -5.65 -15.23
N VAL A 77 11.25 -6.33 -14.18
CA VAL A 77 10.74 -5.67 -12.97
C VAL A 77 11.84 -4.89 -12.25
N VAL A 78 13.02 -5.48 -12.09
CA VAL A 78 14.19 -4.83 -11.46
C VAL A 78 14.63 -3.60 -12.25
N SER A 79 14.71 -3.70 -13.58
CA SER A 79 15.13 -2.59 -14.43
C SER A 79 14.14 -1.43 -14.33
N PHE A 80 12.84 -1.73 -14.37
CA PHE A 80 11.79 -0.73 -14.22
C PHE A 80 11.80 -0.06 -12.84
N LEU A 81 11.85 -0.84 -11.75
CA LEU A 81 11.91 -0.29 -10.40
C LEU A 81 13.18 0.54 -10.18
N ARG A 82 14.33 0.10 -10.68
CA ARG A 82 15.59 0.87 -10.62
C ARG A 82 15.46 2.21 -11.33
N GLU A 83 14.86 2.24 -12.50
CA GLU A 83 14.61 3.48 -13.24
C GLU A 83 13.70 4.42 -12.46
N MET A 84 12.60 3.92 -11.89
CA MET A 84 11.67 4.73 -11.10
C MET A 84 12.28 5.25 -9.79
N LEU A 85 13.13 4.44 -9.14
CA LEU A 85 13.90 4.85 -7.96
C LEU A 85 14.88 5.97 -8.30
N ALA A 86 15.63 5.83 -9.40
CA ALA A 86 16.59 6.85 -9.85
C ALA A 86 15.93 8.18 -10.24
N LYS A 87 14.71 8.13 -10.81
CA LYS A 87 13.91 9.31 -11.12
C LYS A 87 13.23 9.91 -9.88
N GLU A 88 13.24 9.20 -8.76
CA GLU A 88 12.66 9.72 -7.53
C GLU A 88 11.16 10.06 -7.68
N HIS A 89 10.44 9.31 -8.52
CA HIS A 89 9.03 9.57 -8.81
C HIS A 89 8.08 9.13 -7.70
N TYR A 90 8.31 7.96 -7.11
CA TYR A 90 7.40 7.34 -6.15
C TYR A 90 8.01 7.22 -4.76
N ASP A 91 7.18 7.38 -3.74
CA ASP A 91 7.52 7.17 -2.33
C ASP A 91 7.13 5.74 -1.90
N ILE A 92 6.12 5.16 -2.54
CA ILE A 92 5.61 3.81 -2.28
C ILE A 92 5.44 3.08 -3.62
N PHE A 93 5.84 1.82 -3.70
CA PHE A 93 5.44 0.89 -4.75
C PHE A 93 4.45 -0.13 -4.18
N VAL A 94 3.34 -0.35 -4.88
CA VAL A 94 2.40 -1.44 -4.59
C VAL A 94 2.44 -2.39 -5.77
N VAL A 95 2.87 -3.62 -5.50
CA VAL A 95 3.04 -4.66 -6.51
C VAL A 95 2.04 -5.77 -6.23
N THR A 96 1.32 -6.24 -7.25
CA THR A 96 0.55 -7.49 -7.12
C THR A 96 1.20 -8.60 -7.89
N GLU A 97 1.28 -9.80 -7.32
CA GLU A 97 1.88 -10.96 -7.97
C GLU A 97 1.12 -12.24 -7.61
N GLY A 98 0.83 -13.08 -8.61
CA GLY A 98 0.28 -14.40 -8.37
C GLY A 98 1.30 -15.31 -7.69
N THR A 99 0.97 -15.86 -6.52
CA THR A 99 1.80 -16.85 -5.83
C THR A 99 1.73 -18.20 -6.55
N LEU A 100 2.86 -18.65 -7.10
CA LEU A 100 3.06 -20.05 -7.49
C LEU A 100 3.79 -20.75 -6.35
N SER A 101 3.08 -21.63 -5.63
CA SER A 101 3.61 -22.43 -4.53
C SER A 101 5.01 -22.99 -4.85
N GLY A 102 6.02 -22.56 -4.11
CA GLY A 102 7.35 -23.20 -4.08
C GLY A 102 8.49 -22.50 -4.82
N LYS A 103 8.29 -21.38 -5.54
CA LYS A 103 9.38 -20.54 -6.06
C LYS A 103 9.39 -19.20 -5.34
N GLN A 104 10.58 -18.64 -5.08
CA GLN A 104 10.66 -17.24 -4.64
C GLN A 104 10.01 -16.35 -5.67
N ASP A 105 8.98 -15.61 -5.24
CA ASP A 105 8.21 -14.64 -6.01
C ASP A 105 9.13 -13.57 -6.64
N GLN A 106 8.73 -13.07 -7.80
CA GLN A 106 9.46 -12.05 -8.57
C GLN A 106 9.69 -10.79 -7.74
N THR A 107 8.70 -10.40 -6.93
CA THR A 107 8.78 -9.26 -6.03
C THR A 107 9.91 -9.43 -5.02
N HIS A 108 10.03 -10.61 -4.39
CA HIS A 108 11.11 -10.91 -3.43
C HIS A 108 12.49 -10.86 -4.10
N ARG A 109 12.61 -11.40 -5.32
CA ARG A 109 13.86 -11.34 -6.10
C ARG A 109 14.21 -9.91 -6.48
N ALA A 110 13.21 -9.11 -6.85
CA ALA A 110 13.41 -7.72 -7.23
C ALA A 110 13.88 -6.88 -6.05
N ILE A 111 13.27 -7.04 -4.87
CA ILE A 111 13.70 -6.39 -3.62
C ILE A 111 15.17 -6.70 -3.33
N ARG A 112 15.54 -7.99 -3.36
CA ARG A 112 16.93 -8.42 -3.11
C ARG A 112 17.91 -7.83 -4.14
N ALA A 113 17.55 -7.85 -5.43
CA ALA A 113 18.40 -7.31 -6.49
C ALA A 113 18.59 -5.78 -6.42
N LEU A 114 17.69 -5.08 -5.73
CA LEU A 114 17.76 -3.65 -5.45
C LEU A 114 18.41 -3.33 -4.10
N GLY A 115 18.90 -4.34 -3.37
CA GLY A 115 19.50 -4.16 -2.04
C GLY A 115 18.48 -3.75 -0.96
N GLY A 116 17.19 -3.97 -1.20
CA GLY A 116 16.15 -3.62 -0.24
C GLY A 116 16.17 -4.48 1.02
N ASP A 117 15.63 -3.94 2.11
CA ASP A 117 15.53 -4.60 3.41
C ASP A 117 14.09 -5.04 3.66
N VAL A 118 13.89 -6.34 3.90
CA VAL A 118 12.57 -6.96 4.07
C VAL A 118 12.17 -6.90 5.53
N HIS A 119 11.08 -6.20 5.83
CA HIS A 119 10.58 -6.02 7.20
C HIS A 119 9.64 -7.15 7.63
N PHE A 120 8.81 -7.64 6.71
CA PHE A 120 8.09 -8.90 6.88
C PHE A 120 7.91 -9.58 5.53
N ASN A 121 7.86 -10.91 5.57
CA ASN A 121 7.58 -11.76 4.43
C ASN A 121 6.58 -12.81 4.91
N GLN A 122 5.31 -12.59 4.58
CA GLN A 122 4.11 -13.19 5.14
C GLN A 122 3.53 -12.48 6.35
N VAL A 123 2.20 -12.54 6.43
CA VAL A 123 1.37 -12.00 7.51
C VAL A 123 0.41 -13.10 7.92
N ALA A 124 0.15 -13.22 9.22
CA ALA A 124 -0.82 -14.19 9.73
C ALA A 124 -2.25 -13.71 9.46
N MET A 125 -2.65 -13.66 8.17
CA MET A 125 -3.95 -13.16 7.73
C MET A 125 -4.59 -14.01 6.61
N SER A 126 -5.92 -13.99 6.51
CA SER A 126 -6.69 -14.69 5.48
C SER A 126 -7.87 -13.85 4.99
N PRO A 127 -7.99 -13.59 3.68
CA PRO A 127 -6.97 -13.82 2.65
C PRO A 127 -5.81 -12.81 2.79
N GLY A 128 -4.64 -13.11 2.22
CA GLY A 128 -3.53 -12.15 2.21
C GLY A 128 -2.21 -12.61 2.84
N SER A 129 -2.10 -13.87 3.25
CA SER A 129 -0.96 -14.36 4.04
C SER A 129 0.40 -14.19 3.38
N SER A 130 0.48 -14.06 2.06
CA SER A 130 1.73 -13.95 1.31
C SER A 130 2.22 -12.51 1.09
N ALA A 131 1.65 -11.52 1.79
CA ALA A 131 2.10 -10.14 1.65
C ALA A 131 3.56 -9.96 2.11
N ILE A 132 4.29 -9.07 1.44
CA ILE A 132 5.67 -8.67 1.77
C ILE A 132 5.75 -7.15 1.88
N PHE A 133 6.58 -6.67 2.80
CA PHE A 133 6.89 -5.25 2.94
C PHE A 133 8.40 -5.07 3.10
N ALA A 134 8.95 -4.13 2.34
CA ALA A 134 10.37 -3.84 2.34
C ALA A 134 10.65 -2.35 2.10
N SER A 135 11.79 -1.88 2.59
CA SER A 135 12.38 -0.61 2.16
C SER A 135 13.33 -0.86 0.98
N LEU A 136 13.38 0.08 0.05
CA LEU A 136 14.25 0.04 -1.13
C LEU A 136 15.38 1.06 -0.97
N GLN A 137 16.60 0.67 -1.34
CA GLN A 137 17.70 1.62 -1.39
C GLN A 137 17.48 2.62 -2.53
N ASN A 138 17.67 3.91 -2.25
CA ASN A 138 17.77 4.90 -3.32
C ASN A 138 19.21 4.90 -3.83
N PRO A 139 19.47 4.44 -5.08
CA PRO A 139 20.82 4.44 -5.62
C PRO A 139 21.43 5.85 -5.78
N ALA A 140 20.63 6.92 -5.69
CA ALA A 140 21.08 8.31 -5.74
C ALA A 140 21.33 8.95 -4.36
N ALA A 141 21.04 8.27 -3.24
CA ALA A 141 21.21 8.87 -1.92
C ALA A 141 22.68 8.81 -1.46
N PRO A 142 23.32 9.96 -1.12
CA PRO A 142 24.65 9.95 -0.54
C PRO A 142 24.62 9.34 0.86
N GLU A 143 25.58 8.47 1.17
CA GLU A 143 25.85 7.96 2.52
C GLU A 143 26.04 9.15 3.47
N THR A 144 25.06 9.46 4.31
CA THR A 144 25.21 10.53 5.31
C THR A 144 24.77 10.09 6.68
N GLY A 145 25.77 9.94 7.56
CA GLY A 145 25.62 9.71 8.98
C GLY A 145 25.01 10.89 9.75
N ASN A 146 24.65 10.56 11.00
CA ASN A 146 24.21 11.43 12.10
C ASN A 146 23.12 12.47 11.77
N GLN A 147 21.88 12.01 11.96
CA GLN A 147 20.66 12.82 12.03
C GLN A 147 20.73 13.80 13.22
N ARG A 148 20.65 15.10 12.96
CA ARG A 148 20.40 16.13 13.98
C ARG A 148 18.96 16.65 13.82
N PHE A 149 18.22 16.61 14.91
CA PHE A 149 16.84 17.07 15.03
C PHE A 149 16.71 18.59 14.89
N TYR A 150 15.51 19.00 14.48
CA TYR A 150 15.00 20.35 14.35
C TYR A 150 15.46 21.32 15.46
N HIS A 151 16.10 22.42 15.09
CA HIS A 151 16.17 23.64 15.90
C HIS A 151 15.50 24.76 15.10
N GLY A 152 14.33 25.21 15.55
CA GLY A 152 13.69 26.42 15.01
C GLY A 152 14.46 27.67 15.47
N ASP A 153 14.54 28.69 14.60
CA ASP A 153 15.11 29.98 14.94
C ASP A 153 14.14 30.77 15.82
N ALA A 154 14.56 31.08 17.04
CA ALA A 154 13.85 32.01 17.91
C ALA A 154 14.14 33.44 17.44
N SER A 155 13.27 34.03 16.61
CA SER A 155 13.21 35.50 16.49
C SER A 155 11.76 35.96 16.35
N PRO A 156 11.15 36.56 17.39
CA PRO A 156 9.74 36.94 17.39
C PRO A 156 9.56 38.33 16.79
N SER A 157 9.07 38.42 15.55
CA SER A 157 8.37 39.63 15.09
C SER A 157 6.90 39.55 15.55
N ARG A 158 6.47 40.48 16.41
CA ARG A 158 5.21 40.40 17.17
C ARG A 158 3.92 40.55 16.34
N HIS A 159 3.98 40.76 15.02
CA HIS A 159 2.80 41.18 14.23
C HIS A 159 2.48 40.32 13.00
N PHE A 160 3.29 39.31 12.69
CA PHE A 160 2.96 38.32 11.66
C PHE A 160 3.39 36.95 12.14
N TYR A 161 2.43 36.00 12.20
CA TYR A 161 2.79 34.60 12.32
C TYR A 161 3.61 34.23 11.08
N THR A 162 4.92 34.10 11.26
CA THR A 162 5.81 33.53 10.26
C THR A 162 5.92 32.06 10.65
N PRO A 163 5.40 31.11 9.85
CA PRO A 163 5.62 29.69 10.12
C PRO A 163 7.13 29.45 10.27
N PRO A 164 7.57 28.53 11.15
CA PRO A 164 8.97 28.16 11.25
C PRO A 164 9.50 27.90 9.84
N LYS A 165 10.63 28.52 9.48
CA LYS A 165 11.29 28.21 8.21
C LYS A 165 11.70 26.75 8.27
N THR A 166 10.89 25.86 7.70
CA THR A 166 11.34 24.53 7.31
C THR A 166 12.58 24.77 6.46
N PRO A 167 13.73 24.14 6.76
CA PRO A 167 14.90 24.28 5.91
C PRO A 167 14.47 24.00 4.47
N ALA A 168 14.88 24.86 3.53
CA ALA A 168 14.60 24.69 2.11
C ALA A 168 15.08 23.31 1.58
N ASN A 169 15.96 22.66 2.33
CA ASN A 169 16.16 21.22 2.28
C ASN A 169 15.05 20.55 3.11
N GLY A 170 13.93 20.23 2.44
CA GLY A 170 12.81 19.52 3.05
C GLY A 170 13.23 18.25 3.79
N PRO A 171 12.31 17.57 4.51
CA PRO A 171 12.65 16.32 5.19
C PRO A 171 13.40 15.41 4.22
N LYS A 172 14.64 15.02 4.57
CA LYS A 172 15.43 14.06 3.78
C LYS A 172 14.49 12.91 3.49
N ARG A 173 14.20 12.69 2.21
CA ARG A 173 13.17 11.76 1.77
C ARG A 173 13.46 10.40 2.40
N GLY A 174 12.47 9.84 3.09
CA GLY A 174 12.56 8.47 3.58
C GLY A 174 12.86 7.52 2.42
N LEU A 175 13.47 6.38 2.71
CA LEU A 175 13.71 5.36 1.69
C LEU A 175 12.36 4.97 1.06
N PRO A 176 12.24 4.91 -0.28
CA PRO A 176 11.03 4.40 -0.92
C PRO A 176 10.72 3.00 -0.40
N VAL A 177 9.44 2.68 -0.23
CA VAL A 177 9.03 1.35 0.26
C VAL A 177 8.26 0.59 -0.81
N ILE A 178 8.17 -0.72 -0.65
CA ILE A 178 7.43 -1.61 -1.54
C ILE A 178 6.56 -2.57 -0.74
N PHE A 179 5.30 -2.65 -1.15
CA PHE A 179 4.34 -3.66 -0.70
C PHE A 179 4.12 -4.66 -1.84
N GLY A 180 4.49 -5.92 -1.62
CA GLY A 180 4.09 -7.02 -2.51
C GLY A 180 2.82 -7.66 -1.98
N LEU A 181 1.75 -7.58 -2.75
CA LEU A 181 0.43 -8.11 -2.43
C LEU A 181 0.14 -9.37 -3.25
N PRO A 182 -0.69 -10.29 -2.76
CA PRO A 182 -1.11 -11.45 -3.53
C PRO A 182 -1.92 -11.05 -4.77
N GLY A 183 -1.80 -11.82 -5.85
CA GLY A 183 -2.47 -11.55 -7.12
C GLY A 183 -3.99 -11.80 -7.12
N ALA A 184 -4.52 -12.54 -6.15
CA ALA A 184 -5.97 -12.77 -6.03
C ALA A 184 -6.69 -11.47 -5.65
N PRO A 185 -7.71 -10.99 -6.41
CA PRO A 185 -8.31 -9.66 -6.20
C PRO A 185 -8.86 -9.38 -4.80
N ILE A 186 -9.44 -10.37 -4.14
CA ILE A 186 -9.95 -10.21 -2.77
C ILE A 186 -8.78 -10.13 -1.78
N ALA A 187 -7.71 -10.88 -2.01
CA ALA A 187 -6.52 -10.87 -1.16
C ALA A 187 -5.74 -9.56 -1.30
N SER A 188 -5.56 -9.05 -2.53
CA SER A 188 -4.94 -7.74 -2.76
C SER A 188 -5.76 -6.62 -2.13
N ALA A 189 -7.09 -6.64 -2.26
CA ALA A 189 -7.97 -5.67 -1.61
C ALA A 189 -7.91 -5.73 -0.08
N ALA A 190 -7.84 -6.93 0.51
CA ALA A 190 -7.68 -7.09 1.95
C ALA A 190 -6.32 -6.55 2.42
N CYS A 191 -5.21 -6.94 1.78
CA CYS A 191 -3.88 -6.44 2.14
C CYS A 191 -3.77 -4.92 1.93
N MET A 192 -4.40 -4.37 0.89
CA MET A 192 -4.51 -2.92 0.69
C MET A 192 -5.12 -2.26 1.92
N ARG A 193 -6.30 -2.73 2.34
CA ARG A 193 -7.06 -2.17 3.47
C ARG A 193 -6.33 -2.24 4.81
N PHE A 194 -5.63 -3.34 5.07
CA PHE A 194 -5.07 -3.63 6.39
C PHE A 194 -3.56 -3.38 6.52
N LEU A 195 -2.82 -3.27 5.41
CA LEU A 195 -1.36 -3.07 5.45
C LEU A 195 -0.95 -1.75 4.79
N VAL A 196 -1.48 -1.45 3.61
CA VAL A 196 -1.05 -0.26 2.84
C VAL A 196 -1.79 1.00 3.29
N THR A 197 -3.11 0.92 3.48
CA THR A 197 -3.94 2.02 3.97
C THR A 197 -3.43 2.61 5.30
N PRO A 198 -3.19 1.84 6.37
CA PRO A 198 -2.70 2.42 7.62
C PRO A 198 -1.33 3.10 7.45
N TYR A 199 -0.45 2.54 6.62
CA TYR A 199 0.83 3.16 6.30
C TYR A 199 0.64 4.55 5.65
N VAL A 200 -0.17 4.63 4.59
CA VAL A 200 -0.45 5.91 3.91
C VAL A 200 -1.10 6.92 4.85
N LYS A 201 -2.10 6.48 5.64
CA LYS A 201 -2.79 7.34 6.61
C LYS A 201 -1.84 7.94 7.63
N GLN A 202 -0.93 7.14 8.17
CA GLN A 202 0.04 7.60 9.15
C GLN A 202 0.99 8.66 8.55
N PHE A 203 1.46 8.47 7.32
CA PHE A 203 2.29 9.47 6.62
C PHE A 203 1.51 10.73 6.22
N SER A 204 0.20 10.62 6.02
CA SER A 204 -0.69 11.76 5.78
C SER A 204 -1.14 12.48 7.07
N GLY A 205 -0.64 12.07 8.24
CA GLY A 205 -1.00 12.66 9.53
C GLY A 205 -2.45 12.41 9.94
N MET A 206 -3.10 11.40 9.34
CA MET A 206 -4.43 10.98 9.73
C MET A 206 -4.37 10.21 11.06
N PRO A 207 -5.41 10.29 11.89
CA PRO A 207 -5.48 9.49 13.11
C PRO A 207 -5.46 8.00 12.79
N GLU A 208 -4.88 7.23 13.71
CA GLU A 208 -4.94 5.77 13.64
C GLU A 208 -6.41 5.31 13.70
N GLU A 209 -6.72 4.24 12.96
CA GLU A 209 -8.06 3.68 12.98
C GLU A 209 -8.27 2.84 14.23
N GLU A 210 -9.35 3.10 14.95
CA GLU A 210 -9.74 2.28 16.09
C GLU A 210 -10.73 1.19 15.68
N ALA A 211 -10.49 -0.03 16.15
CA ALA A 211 -11.41 -1.14 15.94
C ALA A 211 -12.73 -0.88 16.69
N MET A 212 -13.85 -1.02 15.98
CA MET A 212 -15.18 -0.89 16.57
C MET A 212 -15.77 -2.28 16.81
N LEU A 213 -16.23 -2.53 18.04
CA LEU A 213 -17.02 -3.72 18.35
C LEU A 213 -18.42 -3.55 17.76
N ALA A 214 -18.85 -4.52 16.95
CA ALA A 214 -20.18 -4.54 16.36
C ALA A 214 -20.85 -5.89 16.62
N ARG A 215 -22.18 -5.89 16.77
CA ARG A 215 -23.00 -7.10 16.90
C ARG A 215 -23.54 -7.51 15.53
N ILE A 216 -23.26 -8.74 15.12
CA ILE A 216 -23.81 -9.31 13.88
C ILE A 216 -25.33 -9.43 14.02
N ALA A 217 -26.08 -8.90 13.06
CA ALA A 217 -27.55 -8.87 13.09
C ALA A 217 -28.20 -10.06 12.35
N ILE A 218 -27.45 -11.15 12.10
CA ILE A 218 -27.92 -12.28 11.32
C ILE A 218 -28.53 -13.34 12.25
N THR A 219 -29.75 -13.76 11.94
CA THR A 219 -30.44 -14.87 12.60
C THR A 219 -29.70 -16.19 12.30
N PRO A 220 -29.53 -17.11 13.27
CA PRO A 220 -28.69 -18.31 13.11
C PRO A 220 -29.03 -19.22 11.90
N GLY A 221 -30.24 -19.14 11.35
CA GLY A 221 -30.70 -20.00 10.25
C GLY A 221 -30.17 -19.67 8.86
N GLU A 222 -29.71 -18.44 8.60
CA GLU A 222 -29.32 -17.99 7.26
C GLU A 222 -27.80 -17.75 7.13
N ALA A 223 -27.08 -17.65 8.24
CA ALA A 223 -25.73 -17.10 8.24
C ALA A 223 -24.66 -18.02 7.61
N PHE A 224 -24.76 -19.36 7.72
CA PHE A 224 -23.63 -20.22 7.32
C PHE A 224 -24.03 -21.64 6.87
N ALA A 225 -24.31 -21.83 5.57
CA ALA A 225 -24.53 -23.14 4.95
C ALA A 225 -23.28 -23.74 4.26
N ARG A 226 -22.05 -23.41 4.72
CA ARG A 226 -20.82 -24.06 4.23
C ARG A 226 -20.05 -24.87 5.26
N GLN A 227 -20.40 -24.82 6.56
CA GLN A 227 -19.68 -25.57 7.60
C GLN A 227 -20.56 -26.33 8.62
N SER A 228 -21.87 -26.09 8.71
CA SER A 228 -22.73 -26.87 9.60
C SER A 228 -23.30 -28.10 8.90
N LEU A 229 -22.55 -29.20 8.96
CA LEU A 229 -23.14 -30.53 8.95
C LEU A 229 -24.07 -30.67 10.18
N GLY A 230 -25.33 -30.24 10.05
CA GLY A 230 -26.45 -30.73 10.84
C GLY A 230 -26.55 -30.35 12.33
N GLN A 231 -25.96 -29.26 12.80
CA GLN A 231 -26.19 -28.77 14.18
C GLN A 231 -26.92 -27.43 14.24
N SER A 232 -27.94 -27.38 15.10
CA SER A 232 -28.70 -26.17 15.45
C SER A 232 -27.86 -25.26 16.35
N LEU A 233 -27.76 -23.99 15.99
CA LEU A 233 -27.06 -22.97 16.76
C LEU A 233 -28.01 -22.31 17.79
N PRO A 234 -27.54 -21.97 19.01
CA PRO A 234 -28.37 -21.31 20.04
C PRO A 234 -28.89 -19.94 19.59
N GLN A 235 -30.08 -19.54 20.06
CA GLN A 235 -30.71 -18.25 19.73
C GLN A 235 -29.96 -17.03 20.31
N ASP A 236 -29.17 -17.23 21.37
CA ASP A 236 -28.39 -16.18 22.04
C ASP A 236 -26.91 -16.18 21.64
N LEU A 237 -26.59 -16.78 20.49
CA LEU A 237 -25.22 -16.85 20.01
C LEU A 237 -24.72 -15.44 19.62
N VAL A 238 -24.03 -14.79 20.55
CA VAL A 238 -23.08 -13.74 20.22
C VAL A 238 -21.98 -14.42 19.43
N ILE A 239 -22.03 -14.29 18.10
CA ILE A 239 -20.90 -14.69 17.25
C ILE A 239 -19.78 -13.71 17.56
N GLU A 240 -18.90 -14.13 18.46
CA GLU A 240 -17.60 -13.51 18.63
C GLU A 240 -16.84 -13.76 17.32
N GLY A 241 -16.73 -12.74 16.48
CA GLY A 241 -15.95 -12.81 15.24
C GLY A 241 -14.44 -13.05 15.48
N SER A 242 -14.02 -13.20 16.74
CA SER A 242 -12.64 -13.20 17.22
C SER A 242 -11.86 -14.49 16.95
N ALA A 243 -12.49 -15.60 16.55
CA ALA A 243 -11.76 -16.87 16.37
C ALA A 243 -11.93 -17.55 15.00
N GLN A 244 -13.11 -17.47 14.37
CA GLN A 244 -13.37 -18.13 13.08
C GLN A 244 -13.41 -17.18 11.87
N PHE A 245 -13.59 -15.88 12.10
CA PHE A 245 -13.73 -14.86 11.06
C PHE A 245 -12.73 -13.71 11.20
N ASP A 246 -11.74 -13.88 12.09
CA ASP A 246 -10.65 -12.94 12.20
C ASP A 246 -9.82 -12.99 10.91
N ILE A 247 -9.74 -11.83 10.25
CA ILE A 247 -8.88 -11.64 9.09
C ILE A 247 -7.45 -11.94 9.49
N PHE A 248 -7.05 -11.67 10.72
CA PHE A 248 -5.76 -12.04 11.29
C PHE A 248 -5.89 -13.33 12.07
N ARG A 249 -5.43 -14.43 11.49
CA ARG A 249 -5.38 -15.71 12.20
C ARG A 249 -4.13 -15.72 13.05
N HIS A 250 -4.26 -15.80 14.36
CA HIS A 250 -3.10 -16.12 15.21
C HIS A 250 -2.57 -17.49 14.75
N GLY A 251 -1.30 -17.54 14.35
CA GLY A 251 -0.68 -18.77 13.89
C GLY A 251 -0.82 -19.85 14.95
N MET A 252 -1.39 -21.00 14.57
CA MET A 252 -1.28 -22.23 15.37
C MET A 252 0.11 -22.84 15.20
#